data_AF-A0A9X8HEK4-F1
#
_entry.id   AF-A0A9X8HEK4-F1
#
_cell.length_a   1.000
_cell.length_b   1.000
_cell.length_c   1.000
_cell.angle_alpha   90.00
_cell.angle_beta   90.00
_cell.angle_gamma   90.00
#
_symmetry.space_group_name_H-M   'P 1'
#
loop_
_entity.id
_entity.type
_entity.pdbx_description
1 polymer ?
#
loop_
_entity_poly.entity_id
_entity_poly.type
_entity_poly.pdbx_seq_one_letter_code
_entity_poly.pdbx_strand_id
1 'polypeptide(L)'
;MSREGGKESAYEVHATPRETDSSSGDTEFVRHRVERPAGNPEAVVDPRASYQAPVKVTEINTARKENSSSDETMISVHGYMHKQGKRSIKGPIHKSWKKRYFALEKAKIYYFQNDTDCRRYFTTRNVDLVVGAVELKDALQLRPSGRLDLPTKGFEIHTKRRVWVLCPETDDEYKMWFEGVEEAIVASGAGNVIERHLPNVRKYVMKGLPTYRFLYVLFLLAGLVELAGLVLWFVVGVQPCDQARPTVDCGTILSQTMDLLKCGNKPFNGVFTPPKFWLTFAGVDNVVCWAEPPIGQWISYFCLLLAELISFVLGSIYYLGMWKPVRRGAHYLDEFEPKLPDEQWPKVDVFICHYSEPAEETIDTLAACMNLQYPPHLLQIFILDDGYCKAKWTKGNPVPTIELNKGVIEQAGDLRQEVAQYMYDRVSDPNDDVEVYAWRKLHSSANLPMESRPRVVNRADCAAGSFRDDYRYSGLPHVTFVGRVKPSTHYSKAGNINNACYNEGASGRYMVILDNDMQPHPKFILATLPFFFDSEDRALKNKYSCCTGGCNKVARMCCASCKIAGVPEEKISY
;
A
#
# COMPACT_ATOMS: atom_id res chain seq x y z
N MET A 1 -10.46 -28.78 -72.26
CA MET A 1 -9.12 -28.60 -72.86
C MET A 1 -8.34 -27.69 -71.93
N SER A 2 -7.70 -28.25 -70.90
CA SER A 2 -6.30 -28.71 -70.90
C SER A 2 -5.33 -27.53 -70.84
N ARG A 3 -4.74 -27.28 -69.65
CA ARG A 3 -3.32 -27.53 -69.29
C ARG A 3 -2.47 -26.27 -69.53
N GLU A 4 -1.44 -25.90 -68.78
CA GLU A 4 -0.74 -26.40 -67.57
C GLU A 4 0.28 -25.30 -67.21
N GLY A 5 0.80 -25.28 -65.96
CA GLY A 5 2.01 -24.53 -65.63
C GLY A 5 2.15 -24.17 -64.16
N GLY A 6 2.30 -25.17 -63.29
CA GLY A 6 2.65 -24.97 -61.87
C GLY A 6 4.17 -24.92 -61.63
N LYS A 7 4.54 -24.50 -60.41
CA LYS A 7 5.72 -24.99 -59.68
C LYS A 7 5.56 -24.72 -58.18
N GLU A 8 5.53 -25.80 -57.40
CA GLU A 8 5.72 -25.85 -55.95
C GLU A 8 7.19 -25.62 -55.58
N SER A 9 7.44 -25.13 -54.36
CA SER A 9 8.69 -25.39 -53.64
C SER A 9 8.40 -25.53 -52.15
N ALA A 10 8.97 -26.61 -51.60
CA ALA A 10 8.74 -27.21 -50.30
C ALA A 10 9.25 -26.37 -49.11
N TYR A 11 8.59 -26.54 -47.96
CA TYR A 11 9.07 -26.15 -46.63
C TYR A 11 9.88 -27.30 -46.02
N GLU A 12 11.17 -27.08 -45.78
CA GLU A 12 12.00 -27.95 -44.92
C GLU A 12 11.97 -27.46 -43.47
N VAL A 13 11.73 -28.40 -42.56
CA VAL A 13 11.74 -28.22 -41.11
C VAL A 13 13.16 -28.46 -40.62
N HIS A 14 13.86 -27.41 -40.18
CA HIS A 14 15.15 -27.58 -39.50
C HIS A 14 14.97 -27.69 -37.99
N ALA A 15 15.52 -28.78 -37.44
CA ALA A 15 15.60 -29.08 -36.03
C ALA A 15 16.64 -28.21 -35.31
N THR A 16 16.34 -27.89 -34.05
CA THR A 16 17.23 -27.26 -33.06
C THR A 16 18.44 -28.15 -32.74
N PRO A 17 19.67 -27.59 -32.64
CA PRO A 17 20.78 -28.29 -31.99
C PRO A 17 20.72 -28.09 -30.48
N ARG A 18 21.00 -29.17 -29.75
CA ARG A 18 21.20 -29.24 -28.30
C ARG A 18 22.69 -29.41 -28.00
N GLU A 19 23.08 -28.91 -26.82
CA GLU A 19 24.30 -29.18 -26.02
C GLU A 19 25.64 -28.57 -26.45
N THR A 20 26.32 -27.86 -25.54
CA THR A 20 27.37 -28.47 -24.68
C THR A 20 28.00 -27.45 -23.71
N ASP A 21 28.49 -27.99 -22.58
CA ASP A 21 29.22 -27.35 -21.49
C ASP A 21 30.39 -26.46 -21.94
N SER A 22 30.58 -25.31 -21.29
CA SER A 22 31.91 -24.73 -21.11
C SER A 22 32.04 -23.95 -19.80
N SER A 23 33.21 -24.14 -19.20
CA SER A 23 33.67 -23.78 -17.87
C SER A 23 33.99 -22.29 -17.67
N SER A 24 33.74 -21.83 -16.45
CA SER A 24 34.51 -20.82 -15.66
C SER A 24 35.29 -19.73 -16.41
N GLY A 25 34.86 -18.48 -16.21
CA GLY A 25 35.67 -17.28 -16.45
C GLY A 25 35.11 -16.08 -15.71
N ASP A 26 35.70 -15.75 -14.56
CA ASP A 26 35.48 -14.49 -13.85
C ASP A 26 35.86 -13.30 -14.75
N THR A 27 34.99 -12.31 -14.89
CA THR A 27 35.39 -10.96 -15.33
C THR A 27 34.68 -9.89 -14.51
N GLU A 28 35.49 -9.11 -13.80
CA GLU A 28 35.13 -7.94 -13.01
C GLU A 28 34.57 -6.80 -13.88
N PHE A 29 33.47 -6.19 -13.45
CA PHE A 29 32.94 -4.96 -14.04
C PHE A 29 33.69 -3.73 -13.49
N VAL A 30 34.50 -3.09 -14.34
CA VAL A 30 35.13 -1.79 -14.09
C VAL A 30 34.11 -0.67 -14.35
N ARG A 31 33.78 0.12 -13.32
CA ARG A 31 32.96 1.34 -13.46
C ARG A 31 33.84 2.57 -13.77
N HIS A 32 33.59 3.22 -14.91
CA HIS A 32 34.17 4.51 -15.25
C HIS A 32 33.67 5.63 -14.32
N ARG A 33 34.61 6.42 -13.78
CA ARG A 33 34.38 7.63 -12.96
C ARG A 33 34.55 8.86 -13.85
N VAL A 34 33.57 9.76 -13.85
CA VAL A 34 33.63 11.07 -14.51
C VAL A 34 34.35 12.08 -13.61
N GLU A 35 35.39 12.74 -14.13
CA GLU A 35 36.15 13.80 -13.45
C GLU A 35 35.51 15.19 -13.64
N ARG A 36 35.66 16.07 -12.63
CA ARG A 36 35.42 17.53 -12.72
C ARG A 36 36.66 18.28 -12.20
N PRO A 37 36.89 19.54 -12.65
CA PRO A 37 38.21 20.17 -12.66
C PRO A 37 38.64 20.80 -11.33
N ALA A 38 39.95 20.97 -11.19
CA ALA A 38 40.69 21.44 -10.04
C ALA A 38 40.63 22.96 -9.80
N GLY A 39 40.53 23.34 -8.52
CA GLY A 39 40.79 24.69 -7.98
C GLY A 39 41.48 24.58 -6.62
N ASN A 40 42.51 25.41 -6.42
CA ASN A 40 43.58 25.34 -5.40
C ASN A 40 43.13 25.70 -3.96
N PRO A 41 43.91 25.36 -2.90
CA PRO A 41 43.43 25.15 -1.54
C PRO A 41 43.69 26.33 -0.58
N GLU A 42 42.67 26.74 0.15
CA GLU A 42 42.84 27.37 1.46
C GLU A 42 41.87 26.74 2.48
N ALA A 43 42.39 26.57 3.69
CA ALA A 43 41.96 25.63 4.71
C ALA A 43 40.50 25.77 5.18
N VAL A 44 39.73 24.68 5.06
CA VAL A 44 38.51 24.44 5.84
C VAL A 44 38.70 23.15 6.62
N VAL A 45 38.77 23.26 7.95
CA VAL A 45 38.86 22.14 8.89
C VAL A 45 37.49 21.47 8.99
N ASP A 46 37.36 20.25 8.47
CA ASP A 46 36.18 19.40 8.62
C ASP A 46 36.15 18.77 10.05
N PRO A 47 35.11 19.01 10.86
CA PRO A 47 34.99 18.46 12.21
C PRO A 47 34.68 16.94 12.26
N ARG A 48 34.75 16.23 11.13
CA ARG A 48 34.56 14.76 11.07
C ARG A 48 35.86 13.95 11.09
N ALA A 49 37.02 14.60 11.18
CA ALA A 49 38.31 13.93 11.37
C ALA A 49 38.61 13.66 12.86
N SER A 50 37.91 12.71 13.48
CA SER A 50 38.40 12.00 14.67
C SER A 50 37.76 10.62 14.87
N TYR A 51 37.35 9.97 13.77
CA TYR A 51 36.98 8.57 13.84
C TYR A 51 38.23 7.70 13.67
N GLN A 52 38.87 7.35 14.79
CA GLN A 52 39.71 6.16 14.82
C GLN A 52 38.79 4.94 14.90
N ALA A 53 39.03 3.96 14.02
CA ALA A 53 38.33 2.69 14.06
C ALA A 53 38.43 2.10 15.48
N PRO A 54 37.35 1.49 16.02
CA PRO A 54 37.43 0.83 17.31
C PRO A 54 38.49 -0.28 17.22
N VAL A 55 39.48 -0.21 18.12
CA VAL A 55 40.42 -1.30 18.32
C VAL A 55 39.61 -2.56 18.57
N LYS A 56 39.78 -3.57 17.70
CA LYS A 56 39.20 -4.90 17.87
C LYS A 56 39.64 -5.47 19.21
N VAL A 57 38.81 -5.36 20.24
CA VAL A 57 38.94 -6.19 21.45
C VAL A 57 38.33 -7.55 21.13
N THR A 58 38.95 -8.28 20.22
CA THR A 58 38.59 -9.68 19.88
C THR A 58 39.76 -10.50 19.32
N GLU A 59 40.97 -9.97 19.24
CA GLU A 59 42.18 -10.75 18.90
C GLU A 59 43.04 -11.04 20.15
N ILE A 60 42.47 -11.69 21.16
CA ILE A 60 43.24 -12.41 22.21
C ILE A 60 42.69 -13.82 22.48
N ASN A 61 41.55 -14.22 21.89
CA ASN A 61 40.89 -15.49 22.25
C ASN A 61 41.20 -16.71 21.36
N THR A 62 42.08 -16.59 20.37
CA THR A 62 42.55 -17.75 19.57
C THR A 62 43.95 -18.23 19.92
N ALA A 63 44.65 -17.61 20.89
CA ALA A 63 46.01 -18.02 21.29
C ALA A 63 46.20 -18.30 22.79
N ARG A 64 45.12 -18.36 23.60
CA ARG A 64 45.19 -18.77 25.02
C ARG A 64 44.07 -19.74 25.39
N LYS A 65 44.07 -20.92 24.75
CA LYS A 65 43.59 -22.14 25.40
C LYS A 65 44.78 -22.75 26.13
N GLU A 66 45.11 -22.21 27.29
CA GLU A 66 45.84 -22.89 28.36
C GLU A 66 45.93 -21.97 29.58
N ASN A 67 45.32 -22.40 30.68
CA ASN A 67 45.50 -21.96 32.06
C ASN A 67 45.42 -20.46 32.39
N SER A 68 44.23 -19.99 32.84
CA SER A 68 44.13 -19.15 34.05
C SER A 68 42.67 -18.92 34.46
N SER A 69 42.35 -19.29 35.70
CA SER A 69 41.14 -18.94 36.42
C SER A 69 41.20 -17.48 36.90
N SER A 70 40.66 -16.53 36.12
CA SER A 70 40.15 -15.23 36.59
C SER A 70 39.88 -14.31 35.38
N ASP A 71 38.62 -14.08 35.02
CA ASP A 71 38.23 -12.88 34.27
C ASP A 71 36.79 -12.51 34.67
N GLU A 72 36.65 -11.88 35.84
CA GLU A 72 35.37 -11.51 36.44
C GLU A 72 34.74 -10.23 35.83
N THR A 73 35.36 -9.62 34.82
CA THR A 73 35.04 -8.27 34.34
C THR A 73 34.83 -8.18 32.81
N MET A 74 34.05 -9.10 32.23
CA MET A 74 33.72 -9.08 30.80
C MET A 74 32.43 -8.27 30.53
N ILE A 75 32.56 -7.20 29.74
CA ILE A 75 31.42 -6.45 29.18
C ILE A 75 30.93 -7.21 27.95
N SER A 76 29.64 -7.55 27.89
CA SER A 76 29.09 -8.29 26.74
C SER A 76 28.68 -7.37 25.59
N VAL A 77 28.05 -6.23 25.90
CA VAL A 77 27.59 -5.24 24.91
C VAL A 77 27.80 -3.83 25.46
N HIS A 78 28.26 -2.91 24.61
CA HIS A 78 28.37 -1.49 24.97
C HIS A 78 28.15 -0.58 23.76
N GLY A 79 27.86 0.70 24.00
CA GLY A 79 27.56 1.65 22.93
C GLY A 79 26.72 2.84 23.39
N TYR A 80 26.50 3.80 22.50
CA TYR A 80 25.64 4.93 22.78
C TYR A 80 24.16 4.55 22.59
N MET A 81 23.30 4.99 23.52
CA MET A 81 21.86 4.89 23.37
C MET A 81 21.18 6.16 23.88
N HIS A 82 20.00 6.44 23.34
CA HIS A 82 19.10 7.46 23.86
C HIS A 82 18.20 6.84 24.93
N LYS A 83 18.18 7.45 26.11
CA LYS A 83 17.23 7.12 27.17
C LYS A 83 16.21 8.23 27.38
N GLN A 84 15.02 7.83 27.80
CA GLN A 84 14.00 8.78 28.23
C GLN A 84 14.44 9.56 29.49
N GLY A 85 14.33 10.89 29.43
CA GLY A 85 14.51 11.78 30.58
C GLY A 85 13.35 11.69 31.59
N LYS A 86 13.62 12.07 32.85
CA LYS A 86 12.58 12.23 33.89
C LYS A 86 11.89 13.58 33.66
N ARG A 87 10.55 13.63 33.71
CA ARG A 87 9.77 14.89 33.69
C ARG A 87 10.25 15.78 34.84
N SER A 88 10.61 17.04 34.56
CA SER A 88 10.78 18.04 35.63
C SER A 88 9.55 18.96 35.80
N ILE A 89 8.69 19.13 34.78
CA ILE A 89 7.52 20.03 34.85
C ILE A 89 6.28 19.39 34.17
N LYS A 90 5.10 19.55 34.78
CA LYS A 90 3.80 19.13 34.21
C LYS A 90 3.34 20.15 33.17
N GLY A 91 3.44 19.81 31.89
CA GLY A 91 2.89 20.59 30.76
C GLY A 91 2.91 19.78 29.45
N PRO A 92 2.24 20.24 28.38
CA PRO A 92 2.11 19.53 27.11
C PRO A 92 3.31 19.80 26.17
N ILE A 93 4.53 19.51 26.63
CA ILE A 93 5.76 19.62 25.82
C ILE A 93 6.53 18.29 25.90
N HIS A 94 7.11 17.88 24.76
CA HIS A 94 7.74 16.57 24.51
C HIS A 94 8.74 16.13 25.60
N LYS A 95 8.78 14.82 25.89
CA LYS A 95 9.78 14.24 26.81
C LYS A 95 11.17 14.36 26.19
N SER A 96 12.14 14.95 26.91
CA SER A 96 13.51 15.08 26.41
C SER A 96 14.24 13.72 26.40
N TRP A 97 14.93 13.44 25.29
CA TRP A 97 15.80 12.28 25.10
C TRP A 97 17.23 12.65 25.48
N LYS A 98 17.91 11.78 26.22
CA LYS A 98 19.31 12.00 26.62
C LYS A 98 20.18 10.90 26.04
N LYS A 99 21.17 11.27 25.22
CA LYS A 99 22.24 10.37 24.77
C LYS A 99 23.17 10.05 25.94
N ARG A 100 23.45 8.77 26.17
CA ARG A 100 24.35 8.27 27.23
C ARG A 100 25.10 7.06 26.68
N TYR A 101 26.27 6.78 27.25
CA TYR A 101 27.02 5.57 26.93
C TYR A 101 26.57 4.44 27.86
N PHE A 102 26.30 3.26 27.34
CA PHE A 102 25.83 2.11 28.09
C PHE A 102 26.80 0.95 27.98
N ALA A 103 26.88 0.15 29.03
CA ALA A 103 27.64 -1.11 29.06
C ALA A 103 26.88 -2.17 29.84
N LEU A 104 26.73 -3.35 29.27
CA LEU A 104 26.11 -4.53 29.87
C LEU A 104 27.21 -5.42 30.47
N GLU A 105 27.16 -5.60 31.79
CA GLU A 105 28.01 -6.53 32.54
C GLU A 105 27.10 -7.53 33.25
N LYS A 106 27.18 -8.80 32.83
CA LYS A 106 26.32 -9.89 33.35
C LYS A 106 24.83 -9.50 33.24
N ALA A 107 24.13 -9.41 34.37
CA ALA A 107 22.70 -9.08 34.44
C ALA A 107 22.42 -7.59 34.74
N LYS A 108 23.36 -6.69 34.44
CA LYS A 108 23.26 -5.28 34.82
C LYS A 108 23.76 -4.36 33.73
N ILE A 109 22.93 -3.40 33.33
CA ILE A 109 23.31 -2.36 32.37
C ILE A 109 23.70 -1.11 33.13
N TYR A 110 24.95 -0.68 33.01
CA TYR A 110 25.45 0.60 33.50
C TYR A 110 25.33 1.66 32.43
N TYR A 111 25.11 2.92 32.82
CA TYR A 111 25.20 4.04 31.90
C TYR A 111 25.95 5.24 32.45
N PHE A 112 26.70 5.88 31.56
CA PHE A 112 27.73 6.89 31.81
C PHE A 112 27.45 8.14 30.99
N GLN A 113 28.12 9.26 31.32
CA GLN A 113 27.99 10.48 30.51
C GLN A 113 28.60 10.28 29.11
N ASN A 114 29.77 9.64 29.05
CA ASN A 114 30.53 9.36 27.85
C ASN A 114 31.27 8.00 27.99
N ASP A 115 31.96 7.57 26.94
CA ASP A 115 32.71 6.32 26.90
C ASP A 115 33.97 6.34 27.78
N THR A 116 34.58 7.51 28.01
CA THR A 116 35.78 7.64 28.86
C THR A 116 35.49 7.32 30.32
N ASP A 117 34.34 7.76 30.83
CA ASP A 117 33.86 7.44 32.18
C ASP A 117 33.59 5.94 32.33
N CYS A 118 33.04 5.31 31.28
CA CYS A 118 32.83 3.87 31.23
C CYS A 118 34.15 3.10 31.36
N ARG A 119 35.16 3.44 30.54
CA ARG A 119 36.49 2.81 30.59
C ARG A 119 37.12 2.95 31.97
N ARG A 120 37.11 4.17 32.54
CA ARG A 120 37.64 4.44 33.89
C ARG A 120 36.90 3.64 34.95
N TYR A 121 35.58 3.49 34.87
CA TYR A 121 34.81 2.68 35.82
C TYR A 121 35.23 1.21 35.78
N PHE A 122 35.37 0.61 34.60
CA PHE A 122 35.76 -0.80 34.52
C PHE A 122 37.22 -1.05 34.92
N THR A 123 38.09 -0.03 34.89
CA THR A 123 39.46 -0.09 35.43
C THR A 123 39.54 0.17 36.93
N THR A 124 38.81 1.16 37.45
CA THR A 124 38.99 1.67 38.83
C THR A 124 37.88 1.25 39.78
N ARG A 125 36.74 0.79 39.27
CA ARG A 125 35.48 0.53 39.99
C ARG A 125 34.97 1.73 40.82
N ASN A 126 35.34 2.95 40.43
CA ASN A 126 34.83 4.17 41.05
C ASN A 126 33.36 4.43 40.70
N VAL A 127 32.47 4.30 41.68
CA VAL A 127 31.01 4.40 41.53
C VAL A 127 30.55 5.81 41.12
N ASP A 128 31.30 6.86 41.42
CA ASP A 128 30.93 8.25 41.09
C ASP A 128 30.87 8.53 39.58
N LEU A 129 31.50 7.66 38.78
CA LEU A 129 31.46 7.72 37.32
C LEU A 129 30.14 7.21 36.73
N VAL A 130 29.37 6.42 37.49
CA VAL A 130 28.13 5.79 37.03
C VAL A 130 26.94 6.74 37.19
N VAL A 131 26.30 7.11 36.08
CA VAL A 131 25.08 7.95 36.11
C VAL A 131 23.85 7.14 36.55
N GLY A 132 23.86 5.84 36.32
CA GLY A 132 22.93 4.90 36.92
C GLY A 132 22.99 3.51 36.30
N ALA A 133 22.11 2.63 36.74
CA ALA A 133 22.07 1.25 36.26
C ALA A 133 20.64 0.72 36.10
N VAL A 134 20.52 -0.31 35.26
CA VAL A 134 19.33 -1.16 35.03
C VAL A 134 19.65 -2.56 35.54
N GLU A 135 18.92 -3.02 36.55
CA GLU A 135 19.05 -4.38 37.08
C GLU A 135 18.14 -5.32 36.27
N LEU A 136 18.73 -6.23 35.48
CA LEU A 136 17.97 -7.14 34.60
C LEU A 136 17.42 -8.36 35.35
N LYS A 137 17.96 -8.69 36.52
CA LYS A 137 17.38 -9.70 37.43
C LYS A 137 15.93 -9.40 37.86
N ASP A 138 15.53 -8.13 37.80
CA ASP A 138 14.17 -7.67 38.09
C ASP A 138 13.35 -7.41 36.81
N ALA A 139 13.88 -7.77 35.64
CA ALA A 139 13.16 -7.67 34.37
C ALA A 139 12.07 -8.75 34.33
N LEU A 140 10.84 -8.30 34.16
CA LEU A 140 9.66 -9.15 34.00
C LEU A 140 9.41 -9.45 32.52
N GLN A 141 9.72 -8.48 31.65
CA GLN A 141 9.49 -8.55 30.22
C GLN A 141 10.48 -7.65 29.47
N LEU A 142 11.05 -8.17 28.38
CA LEU A 142 11.73 -7.41 27.34
C LEU A 142 10.86 -7.41 26.08
N ARG A 143 10.69 -6.25 25.42
CA ARG A 143 9.95 -6.18 24.16
C ARG A 143 10.41 -5.04 23.26
N PRO A 144 10.21 -5.12 21.93
CA PRO A 144 10.36 -3.98 21.05
C PRO A 144 9.41 -2.84 21.46
N SER A 145 9.87 -1.58 21.36
CA SER A 145 9.06 -0.42 21.69
C SER A 145 8.13 -0.06 20.53
N GLY A 146 6.82 -0.12 20.77
CA GLY A 146 5.80 0.30 19.79
C GLY A 146 5.56 1.81 19.72
N ARG A 147 6.40 2.61 20.38
CA ARG A 147 6.24 4.07 20.47
C ARG A 147 6.73 4.75 19.18
N LEU A 148 5.98 5.78 18.75
CA LEU A 148 6.30 6.60 17.57
C LEU A 148 7.12 7.84 17.88
N ASP A 149 7.23 8.23 19.16
CA ASP A 149 7.96 9.42 19.61
C ASP A 149 9.42 9.13 19.98
N LEU A 150 9.98 8.06 19.40
CA LEU A 150 11.36 7.61 19.64
C LEU A 150 12.31 8.28 18.62
N PRO A 151 13.55 8.62 19.00
CA PRO A 151 14.56 9.13 18.07
C PRO A 151 14.95 8.10 17.00
N THR A 152 15.01 6.82 17.40
CA THR A 152 15.40 5.66 16.58
C THR A 152 14.62 4.43 17.07
N LYS A 153 14.77 3.26 16.41
CA LYS A 153 14.21 2.00 16.92
C LYS A 153 14.70 1.77 18.35
N GLY A 154 13.78 1.37 19.22
CA GLY A 154 14.08 1.19 20.64
C GLY A 154 13.31 0.03 21.22
N PHE A 155 13.75 -0.40 22.40
CA PHE A 155 13.16 -1.51 23.13
C PHE A 155 12.80 -1.08 24.55
N GLU A 156 11.88 -1.83 25.15
CA GLU A 156 11.36 -1.60 26.48
C GLU A 156 11.76 -2.73 27.42
N ILE A 157 12.43 -2.39 28.52
CA ILE A 157 12.70 -3.32 29.62
C ILE A 157 11.70 -2.99 30.74
N HIS A 158 10.74 -3.89 30.95
CA HIS A 158 9.77 -3.80 32.03
C HIS A 158 10.37 -4.42 33.28
N THR A 159 10.79 -3.58 34.21
CA THR A 159 11.23 -4.02 35.54
C THR A 159 10.10 -3.86 36.55
N LYS A 160 10.19 -4.52 37.71
CA LYS A 160 9.20 -4.40 38.81
C LYS A 160 8.81 -2.95 39.16
N ARG A 161 9.72 -1.99 39.03
CA ARG A 161 9.53 -0.59 39.48
C ARG A 161 9.27 0.41 38.35
N ARG A 162 9.72 0.11 37.12
CA ARG A 162 9.55 1.01 35.97
C ARG A 162 9.78 0.32 34.64
N VAL A 163 9.28 0.97 33.59
CA VAL A 163 9.63 0.67 32.20
C VAL A 163 10.80 1.54 31.78
N TRP A 164 11.87 0.91 31.31
CA TRP A 164 12.98 1.58 30.66
C TRP A 164 12.77 1.56 29.15
N VAL A 165 12.95 2.71 28.51
CA VAL A 165 12.91 2.83 27.04
C VAL A 165 14.28 3.27 26.58
N LEU A 166 14.95 2.42 25.81
CA LEU A 166 16.30 2.60 25.29
C LEU A 166 16.26 2.54 23.76
N CYS A 167 16.96 3.48 23.12
CA CYS A 167 16.98 3.64 21.67
C CYS A 167 18.43 3.69 21.19
N PRO A 168 19.00 2.57 20.71
CA PRO A 168 20.31 2.51 20.04
C PRO A 168 20.38 3.40 18.80
N GLU A 169 21.58 3.81 18.37
CA GLU A 169 21.71 4.83 17.32
C GLU A 169 21.44 4.26 15.92
N THR A 170 21.68 2.96 15.71
CA THR A 170 21.45 2.26 14.44
C THR A 170 20.61 0.99 14.61
N ASP A 171 20.12 0.45 13.50
CA ASP A 171 19.37 -0.82 13.48
C ASP A 171 20.25 -2.03 13.85
N ASP A 172 21.53 -2.00 13.49
CA ASP A 172 22.50 -3.05 13.84
C ASP A 172 22.82 -3.00 15.34
N GLU A 173 23.02 -1.80 15.90
CA GLU A 173 23.17 -1.64 17.34
C GLU A 173 21.90 -2.03 18.09
N TYR A 174 20.71 -1.81 17.51
CA TYR A 174 19.45 -2.29 18.07
C TYR A 174 19.43 -3.80 18.21
N LYS A 175 19.81 -4.54 17.16
CA LYS A 175 19.87 -6.01 17.20
C LYS A 175 20.87 -6.49 18.24
N MET A 176 22.09 -5.96 18.20
CA MET A 176 23.16 -6.27 19.15
C MET A 176 22.73 -6.04 20.62
N TRP A 177 22.14 -4.87 20.91
CA TRP A 177 21.67 -4.56 22.27
C TRP A 177 20.48 -5.41 22.69
N PHE A 178 19.54 -5.68 21.80
CA PHE A 178 18.36 -6.47 22.12
C PHE A 178 18.74 -7.91 22.45
N GLU A 179 19.58 -8.54 21.60
CA GLU A 179 20.06 -9.91 21.79
C GLU A 179 20.90 -10.03 23.06
N GLY A 180 21.86 -9.12 23.29
CA GLY A 180 22.67 -9.16 24.50
C GLY A 180 21.86 -8.99 25.79
N VAL A 181 20.84 -8.13 25.78
CA VAL A 181 19.95 -7.96 26.94
C VAL A 181 19.03 -9.16 27.13
N GLU A 182 18.54 -9.77 26.05
CA GLU A 182 17.76 -10.99 26.07
C GLU A 182 18.56 -12.15 26.69
N GLU A 183 19.77 -12.39 26.19
CA GLU A 183 20.68 -13.41 26.73
C GLU A 183 20.96 -13.20 28.22
N ALA A 184 21.21 -11.95 28.64
CA ALA A 184 21.46 -11.62 30.04
C ALA A 184 20.24 -11.86 30.95
N ILE A 185 19.02 -11.58 30.46
CA ILE A 185 17.77 -11.83 31.17
C ILE A 185 17.53 -13.34 31.30
N VAL A 186 17.68 -14.09 30.21
CA VAL A 186 17.52 -15.56 30.17
C VAL A 186 18.52 -16.25 31.08
N ALA A 187 19.81 -15.87 31.00
CA ALA A 187 20.87 -16.44 31.84
C ALA A 187 20.64 -16.19 33.34
N SER A 188 19.89 -15.14 33.69
CA SER A 188 19.56 -14.81 35.08
C SER A 188 18.33 -15.54 35.62
N GLY A 189 17.63 -16.34 34.80
CA GLY A 189 16.39 -17.01 35.17
C GLY A 189 15.24 -16.04 35.52
N ALA A 190 15.35 -14.78 35.13
CA ALA A 190 14.38 -13.73 35.39
C ALA A 190 13.60 -13.43 34.11
N GLY A 191 12.27 -13.39 34.19
CA GLY A 191 11.41 -12.86 33.12
C GLY A 191 10.78 -13.90 32.20
N ASN A 192 9.52 -13.65 31.83
CA ASN A 192 8.91 -14.29 30.67
C ASN A 192 9.42 -13.51 29.45
N VAL A 193 10.43 -14.04 28.76
CA VAL A 193 10.77 -13.57 27.42
C VAL A 193 9.59 -13.95 26.53
N ILE A 194 8.69 -13.00 26.32
CA ILE A 194 7.57 -13.18 25.41
C ILE A 194 8.19 -13.25 24.01
N GLU A 195 8.00 -14.40 23.36
CA GLU A 195 8.39 -14.71 21.99
C GLU A 195 8.24 -13.48 21.08
N ARG A 196 9.14 -13.37 20.09
CA ARG A 196 9.06 -12.42 18.97
C ARG A 196 7.73 -12.62 18.21
N HIS A 197 6.63 -12.10 18.72
CA HIS A 197 5.46 -11.82 17.92
C HIS A 197 5.78 -10.58 17.10
N LEU A 198 6.33 -10.79 15.90
CA LEU A 198 6.45 -9.73 14.91
C LEU A 198 5.08 -9.57 14.23
N PRO A 199 4.34 -8.47 14.47
CA PRO A 199 3.23 -8.13 13.61
C PRO A 199 3.85 -7.51 12.37
N ASN A 200 4.09 -8.31 11.33
CA ASN A 200 4.58 -7.83 10.02
C ASN A 200 3.63 -6.81 9.36
N VAL A 201 2.46 -6.56 9.99
CA VAL A 201 1.58 -5.42 9.73
C VAL A 201 1.30 -4.66 11.03
N ARG A 202 1.92 -3.48 11.22
CA ARG A 202 1.65 -2.63 12.38
C ARG A 202 0.26 -1.99 12.27
N LYS A 203 -0.63 -2.24 13.23
CA LYS A 203 -1.90 -1.52 13.36
C LYS A 203 -1.74 -0.36 14.32
N TYR A 204 -1.88 0.87 13.85
CA TYR A 204 -1.86 2.05 14.72
C TYR A 204 -3.28 2.49 15.08
N VAL A 205 -3.51 2.72 16.38
CA VAL A 205 -4.73 3.39 16.86
C VAL A 205 -4.48 4.89 16.87
N MET A 206 -5.32 5.65 16.16
CA MET A 206 -5.23 7.10 16.10
C MET A 206 -5.53 7.73 17.47
N LYS A 207 -4.71 8.70 17.89
CA LYS A 207 -5.03 9.56 19.04
C LYS A 207 -6.21 10.47 18.68
N GLY A 208 -7.04 10.82 19.68
CA GLY A 208 -8.19 11.72 19.48
C GLY A 208 -9.50 11.01 19.08
N LEU A 209 -9.53 9.67 19.06
CA LEU A 209 -10.74 8.91 18.74
C LEU A 209 -11.95 9.22 19.66
N PRO A 210 -11.79 9.42 20.99
CA PRO A 210 -12.90 9.83 21.84
C PRO A 210 -13.45 11.21 21.47
N THR A 211 -12.56 12.18 21.20
CA THR A 211 -12.94 13.53 20.76
C THR A 211 -13.68 13.49 19.44
N TYR A 212 -13.20 12.70 18.48
CA TYR A 212 -13.86 12.51 17.19
C TYR A 212 -15.29 11.97 17.36
N ARG A 213 -15.47 10.92 18.16
CA ARG A 213 -16.79 10.32 18.41
C ARG A 213 -17.74 11.29 19.10
N PHE A 214 -17.23 12.10 20.02
CA PHE A 214 -18.01 13.14 20.66
C PHE A 214 -18.47 14.20 19.65
N LEU A 215 -17.56 14.72 18.83
CA LEU A 215 -17.87 15.69 17.77
C LEU A 215 -18.85 15.12 16.74
N TYR A 216 -18.75 13.84 16.42
CA TYR A 216 -19.71 13.16 15.55
C TYR A 216 -21.13 13.15 16.12
N VAL A 217 -21.29 12.84 17.41
CA VAL A 217 -22.61 12.90 18.06
C VAL A 217 -23.14 14.33 18.09
N LEU A 218 -22.28 15.33 18.36
CA LEU A 218 -22.68 16.74 18.27
C LEU A 218 -23.11 17.14 16.86
N PHE A 219 -22.41 16.67 15.83
CA PHE A 219 -22.79 16.88 14.43
C PHE A 219 -24.18 16.29 14.12
N LEU A 220 -24.47 15.07 14.58
CA LEU A 220 -25.78 14.46 14.40
C LEU A 220 -26.90 15.26 15.09
N LEU A 221 -26.67 15.68 16.34
CA LEU A 221 -27.63 16.49 17.08
C LEU A 221 -27.85 17.85 16.42
N ALA A 222 -26.79 18.53 16.01
CA ALA A 222 -26.88 19.81 15.32
C ALA A 222 -27.64 19.70 14.00
N GLY A 223 -27.33 18.69 13.17
CA GLY A 223 -28.04 18.47 11.91
C GLY A 223 -29.51 18.10 12.09
N LEU A 224 -29.86 17.33 13.14
CA LEU A 224 -31.27 17.07 13.48
C LEU A 224 -31.99 18.34 13.93
N VAL A 225 -31.33 19.21 14.70
CA VAL A 225 -31.88 20.52 15.11
C VAL A 225 -32.07 21.44 13.91
N GLU A 226 -31.13 21.45 12.97
CA GLU A 226 -31.21 22.24 11.74
C GLU A 226 -32.36 21.78 10.83
N LEU A 227 -32.47 20.47 10.59
CA LEU A 227 -33.59 19.89 9.82
C LEU A 227 -34.94 20.14 10.51
N ALA A 228 -35.00 20.01 11.84
CA ALA A 228 -36.18 20.39 12.60
C ALA A 228 -36.46 21.91 12.50
N GLY A 229 -35.42 22.74 12.47
CA GLY A 229 -35.46 24.18 12.19
C GLY A 229 -36.21 24.50 10.90
N LEU A 230 -35.78 23.88 9.80
CA LEU A 230 -36.39 24.05 8.49
C LEU A 230 -37.86 23.60 8.47
N VAL A 231 -38.16 22.46 9.11
CA VAL A 231 -39.50 21.84 9.07
C VAL A 231 -40.46 22.43 10.10
N LEU A 232 -40.00 23.06 11.18
CA LEU A 232 -40.87 23.53 12.27
C LEU A 232 -40.88 25.06 12.43
N TRP A 233 -39.77 25.77 12.18
CA TRP A 233 -39.67 27.22 12.41
C TRP A 233 -39.58 28.04 11.11
N PHE A 234 -38.83 27.58 10.12
CA PHE A 234 -38.55 28.32 8.89
C PHE A 234 -39.37 27.82 7.69
N VAL A 235 -40.61 27.42 7.96
CA VAL A 235 -41.48 26.79 6.97
C VAL A 235 -42.18 27.87 6.18
N VAL A 236 -42.11 27.75 4.85
CA VAL A 236 -42.90 28.59 3.95
C VAL A 236 -44.39 28.36 4.24
N GLY A 237 -45.20 29.42 4.29
CA GLY A 237 -46.67 29.32 4.45
C GLY A 237 -47.21 29.40 5.88
N VAL A 238 -46.36 29.52 6.91
CA VAL A 238 -46.77 29.86 8.30
C VAL A 238 -46.28 31.24 8.75
N GLN A 239 -45.76 32.04 7.81
CA GLN A 239 -45.31 33.40 8.09
C GLN A 239 -46.49 34.38 8.13
N PRO A 240 -46.49 35.38 9.03
CA PRO A 240 -47.49 36.44 9.03
C PRO A 240 -47.43 37.24 7.74
N CYS A 241 -48.58 37.71 7.24
CA CYS A 241 -48.59 38.53 6.02
C CYS A 241 -47.92 39.90 6.24
N ASP A 242 -48.06 40.46 7.44
CA ASP A 242 -47.36 41.65 7.91
C ASP A 242 -46.68 41.34 9.25
N GLN A 243 -45.34 41.40 9.28
CA GLN A 243 -44.55 41.07 10.47
C GLN A 243 -44.77 42.05 11.62
N ALA A 244 -45.15 43.31 11.34
CA ALA A 244 -45.35 44.32 12.38
C ALA A 244 -46.70 44.15 13.09
N ARG A 245 -47.67 43.49 12.45
CA ARG A 245 -49.07 43.42 12.91
C ARG A 245 -49.65 41.99 12.80
N PRO A 246 -49.09 40.99 13.52
CA PRO A 246 -49.48 39.59 13.37
C PRO A 246 -50.93 39.30 13.80
N THR A 247 -51.49 40.08 14.73
CA THR A 247 -52.82 39.85 15.31
C THR A 247 -53.97 40.51 14.54
N VAL A 248 -53.67 41.28 13.48
CA VAL A 248 -54.66 42.03 12.71
C VAL A 248 -55.20 41.16 11.56
N ASP A 249 -56.48 41.32 11.23
CA ASP A 249 -57.12 40.58 10.15
C ASP A 249 -56.61 41.00 8.75
N CYS A 250 -56.75 40.12 7.77
CA CYS A 250 -56.24 40.37 6.42
C CYS A 250 -56.92 41.55 5.71
N GLY A 251 -58.21 41.82 5.97
CA GLY A 251 -58.92 42.93 5.32
C GLY A 251 -58.39 44.28 5.76
N THR A 252 -58.11 44.42 7.06
CA THR A 252 -57.49 45.62 7.62
C THR A 252 -56.05 45.80 7.13
N ILE A 253 -55.25 44.72 7.06
CA ILE A 253 -53.86 44.80 6.54
C ILE A 253 -53.85 45.24 5.07
N LEU A 254 -54.66 44.61 4.22
CA LEU A 254 -54.71 44.88 2.78
C LEU A 254 -55.25 46.28 2.44
N SER A 255 -56.10 46.86 3.28
CA SER A 255 -56.64 48.22 3.08
C SER A 255 -55.73 49.33 3.59
N GLN A 256 -54.83 49.03 4.53
CA GLN A 256 -53.94 50.02 5.15
C GLN A 256 -52.51 49.98 4.60
N THR A 257 -52.13 48.94 3.86
CA THR A 257 -50.80 48.82 3.25
C THR A 257 -50.77 49.42 1.85
N MET A 258 -49.65 50.02 1.47
CA MET A 258 -49.38 50.41 0.09
C MET A 258 -48.64 49.33 -0.71
N ASP A 259 -48.17 48.28 -0.02
CA ASP A 259 -47.44 47.17 -0.64
C ASP A 259 -48.37 46.13 -1.25
N LEU A 260 -47.97 45.54 -2.37
CA LEU A 260 -48.70 44.44 -3.00
C LEU A 260 -48.47 43.12 -2.23
N LEU A 261 -49.22 42.92 -1.14
CA LEU A 261 -49.17 41.70 -0.34
C LEU A 261 -50.19 40.67 -0.84
N LYS A 262 -49.78 39.40 -0.87
CA LYS A 262 -50.68 38.25 -1.06
C LYS A 262 -50.92 37.59 0.29
N CYS A 263 -52.10 37.79 0.85
CA CYS A 263 -52.47 37.31 2.18
C CYS A 263 -53.67 36.37 2.14
N GLY A 264 -53.75 35.46 3.11
CA GLY A 264 -54.85 34.51 3.28
C GLY A 264 -55.21 34.32 4.75
N ASN A 265 -56.46 33.89 5.00
CA ASN A 265 -56.99 33.66 6.35
C ASN A 265 -56.57 32.29 6.94
N LYS A 266 -55.81 31.48 6.19
CA LYS A 266 -55.39 30.14 6.59
C LYS A 266 -53.89 29.95 6.31
N PRO A 267 -53.17 29.21 7.17
CA PRO A 267 -51.78 28.83 6.90
C PRO A 267 -51.69 27.85 5.71
N PHE A 268 -50.49 27.71 5.13
CA PHE A 268 -50.19 26.83 3.98
C PHE A 268 -51.13 27.02 2.78
N ASN A 269 -51.62 28.24 2.52
CA ASN A 269 -52.63 28.53 1.49
C ASN A 269 -53.89 27.66 1.63
N GLY A 270 -54.20 27.18 2.83
CA GLY A 270 -55.30 26.27 3.11
C GLY A 270 -55.09 24.81 2.71
N VAL A 271 -53.92 24.42 2.21
CA VAL A 271 -53.59 23.03 1.81
C VAL A 271 -53.38 22.13 3.03
N PHE A 272 -52.85 22.69 4.11
CA PHE A 272 -52.55 21.95 5.33
C PHE A 272 -52.85 22.81 6.56
N THR A 273 -53.52 22.21 7.55
CA THR A 273 -53.82 22.89 8.82
C THR A 273 -52.88 22.35 9.89
N PRO A 274 -51.82 23.09 10.26
CA PRO A 274 -50.88 22.65 11.28
C PRO A 274 -51.58 22.53 12.64
N PRO A 275 -51.27 21.50 13.44
CA PRO A 275 -51.76 21.40 14.81
C PRO A 275 -51.35 22.61 15.65
N LYS A 276 -52.17 22.94 16.65
CA LYS A 276 -51.94 24.11 17.53
C LYS A 276 -50.58 24.09 18.21
N PHE A 277 -50.09 22.93 18.63
CA PHE A 277 -48.78 22.81 19.27
C PHE A 277 -47.66 23.29 18.34
N TRP A 278 -47.76 23.03 17.03
CA TRP A 278 -46.74 23.43 16.06
C TRP A 278 -46.77 24.95 15.90
N LEU A 279 -47.95 25.56 15.75
CA LEU A 279 -48.07 27.02 15.66
C LEU A 279 -47.50 27.72 16.91
N THR A 280 -47.78 27.20 18.10
CA THR A 280 -47.20 27.71 19.36
C THR A 280 -45.70 27.52 19.41
N PHE A 281 -45.20 26.36 18.95
CA PHE A 281 -43.77 26.05 18.95
C PHE A 281 -42.98 26.91 17.96
N ALA A 282 -43.59 27.22 16.81
CA ALA A 282 -43.06 28.13 15.79
C ALA A 282 -43.22 29.61 16.18
N GLY A 283 -43.93 29.93 17.27
CA GLY A 283 -44.15 31.30 17.74
C GLY A 283 -45.12 32.12 16.89
N VAL A 284 -46.04 31.47 16.18
CA VAL A 284 -47.00 32.09 15.25
C VAL A 284 -48.46 31.76 15.61
N ASP A 285 -48.73 31.38 16.86
CA ASP A 285 -50.09 31.03 17.33
C ASP A 285 -51.03 32.23 17.48
N ASN A 286 -50.48 33.44 17.54
CA ASN A 286 -51.22 34.70 17.54
C ASN A 286 -51.46 35.29 16.13
N VAL A 287 -50.98 34.62 15.07
CA VAL A 287 -51.11 35.09 13.69
C VAL A 287 -52.52 34.83 13.18
N VAL A 288 -53.19 35.91 12.76
CA VAL A 288 -54.56 35.84 12.20
C VAL A 288 -54.54 35.91 10.68
N CYS A 289 -53.58 36.65 10.11
CA CYS A 289 -53.40 36.82 8.67
C CYS A 289 -52.07 36.26 8.18
N TRP A 290 -52.12 35.30 7.25
CA TRP A 290 -50.97 34.52 6.77
C TRP A 290 -50.53 35.00 5.40
N ALA A 291 -49.23 34.95 5.11
CA ALA A 291 -48.76 35.20 3.75
C ALA A 291 -49.11 34.01 2.84
N GLU A 292 -49.46 34.28 1.59
CA GLU A 292 -49.71 33.27 0.56
C GLU A 292 -48.51 33.17 -0.41
N PRO A 293 -47.50 32.34 -0.08
CA PRO A 293 -46.33 32.17 -0.93
C PRO A 293 -46.70 31.59 -2.31
N PRO A 294 -46.12 32.11 -3.40
CA PRO A 294 -46.28 31.54 -4.73
C PRO A 294 -45.62 30.15 -4.83
N ILE A 295 -46.06 29.35 -5.80
CA ILE A 295 -45.57 27.97 -6.03
C ILE A 295 -44.04 27.91 -6.15
N GLY A 296 -43.40 28.92 -6.75
CA GLY A 296 -41.94 28.97 -6.87
C GLY A 296 -41.20 28.98 -5.52
N GLN A 297 -41.76 29.64 -4.49
CA GLN A 297 -41.17 29.64 -3.15
C GLN A 297 -41.30 28.27 -2.47
N TRP A 298 -42.42 27.58 -2.66
CA TRP A 298 -42.60 26.20 -2.19
C TRP A 298 -41.60 25.25 -2.83
N ILE A 299 -41.43 25.32 -4.16
CA ILE A 299 -40.45 24.51 -4.89
C ILE A 299 -39.05 24.77 -4.33
N SER A 300 -38.66 26.03 -4.19
CA SER A 300 -37.34 26.40 -3.65
C SER A 300 -37.13 25.84 -2.23
N TYR A 301 -38.12 25.99 -1.35
CA TYR A 301 -38.06 25.48 0.02
C TYR A 301 -37.92 23.96 0.08
N PHE A 302 -38.72 23.20 -0.69
CA PHE A 302 -38.60 21.74 -0.71
C PHE A 302 -37.30 21.26 -1.36
N CYS A 303 -36.79 21.96 -2.37
CA CYS A 303 -35.47 21.70 -2.93
C CYS A 303 -34.36 21.93 -1.89
N LEU A 304 -34.43 23.02 -1.12
CA LEU A 304 -33.50 23.30 -0.03
C LEU A 304 -33.58 22.20 1.04
N LEU A 305 -34.78 21.84 1.50
CA LEU A 305 -34.98 20.78 2.49
C LEU A 305 -34.41 19.43 2.01
N LEU A 306 -34.62 19.09 0.75
CA LEU A 306 -34.07 17.87 0.16
C LEU A 306 -32.53 17.92 0.07
N ALA A 307 -31.97 19.06 -0.34
CA ALA A 307 -30.52 19.25 -0.43
C ALA A 307 -29.86 19.14 0.95
N GLU A 308 -30.45 19.74 1.98
CA GLU A 308 -29.97 19.66 3.36
C GLU A 308 -30.11 18.24 3.92
N LEU A 309 -31.22 17.55 3.66
CA LEU A 309 -31.40 16.16 4.06
C LEU A 309 -30.34 15.25 3.43
N ILE A 310 -30.08 15.39 2.13
CA ILE A 310 -29.05 14.62 1.44
C ILE A 310 -27.67 14.93 2.03
N SER A 311 -27.35 16.21 2.23
CA SER A 311 -26.07 16.65 2.80
C SER A 311 -25.85 16.10 4.22
N PHE A 312 -26.88 16.16 5.06
CA PHE A 312 -26.86 15.60 6.42
C PHE A 312 -26.64 14.09 6.41
N VAL A 313 -27.38 13.35 5.56
CA VAL A 313 -27.26 11.88 5.46
C VAL A 313 -25.89 11.47 4.94
N LEU A 314 -25.42 12.09 3.86
CA LEU A 314 -24.09 11.81 3.28
C LEU A 314 -22.97 12.15 4.27
N GLY A 315 -23.05 13.30 4.94
CA GLY A 315 -22.09 13.69 5.97
C GLY A 315 -22.09 12.71 7.15
N SER A 316 -23.27 12.28 7.59
CA SER A 316 -23.43 11.29 8.67
C SER A 316 -22.78 9.96 8.34
N ILE A 317 -22.97 9.46 7.10
CA ILE A 317 -22.36 8.21 6.63
C ILE A 317 -20.84 8.38 6.47
N TYR A 318 -20.39 9.50 5.90
CA TYR A 318 -18.97 9.79 5.68
C TYR A 318 -18.18 9.78 6.99
N TYR A 319 -18.67 10.51 8.00
CA TYR A 319 -18.02 10.54 9.31
C TYR A 319 -18.18 9.20 10.05
N LEU A 320 -19.30 8.49 9.89
CA LEU A 320 -19.40 7.12 10.42
C LEU A 320 -18.36 6.18 9.82
N GLY A 321 -18.04 6.32 8.53
CA GLY A 321 -16.97 5.56 7.87
C GLY A 321 -15.60 5.75 8.52
N MET A 322 -15.36 6.89 9.15
CA MET A 322 -14.14 7.20 9.90
C MET A 322 -14.21 6.83 11.40
N TRP A 323 -15.20 6.06 11.83
CA TRP A 323 -15.39 5.66 13.24
C TRP A 323 -14.20 4.92 13.86
N LYS A 324 -13.44 4.21 13.02
CA LYS A 324 -12.23 3.48 13.43
C LYS A 324 -11.23 3.44 12.27
N PRO A 325 -10.46 4.52 12.04
CA PRO A 325 -9.47 4.53 10.97
C PRO A 325 -8.39 3.49 11.26
N VAL A 326 -8.03 2.71 10.24
CA VAL A 326 -6.99 1.67 10.34
C VAL A 326 -5.75 2.17 9.60
N ARG A 327 -4.67 2.41 10.34
CA ARG A 327 -3.35 2.61 9.75
C ARG A 327 -2.60 1.28 9.74
N ARG A 328 -2.12 0.89 8.56
CA ARG A 328 -1.29 -0.31 8.34
C ARG A 328 0.13 0.15 8.02
N GLY A 329 1.12 -0.29 8.79
CA GLY A 329 2.51 -0.27 8.34
C GLY A 329 2.82 -1.57 7.61
N ALA A 330 3.54 -1.50 6.49
CA ALA A 330 4.07 -2.68 5.81
C ALA A 330 5.54 -2.85 6.21
N HIS A 331 5.93 -4.07 6.58
CA HIS A 331 7.32 -4.51 6.43
C HIS A 331 7.53 -4.95 4.98
N TYR A 332 8.72 -4.74 4.41
CA TYR A 332 9.02 -5.25 3.08
C TYR A 332 9.22 -6.77 3.10
N LEU A 333 8.93 -7.44 1.99
CA LEU A 333 9.00 -8.92 1.89
C LEU A 333 10.40 -9.47 2.16
N ASP A 334 11.43 -8.78 1.70
CA ASP A 334 12.86 -9.09 1.91
C ASP A 334 13.32 -8.87 3.36
N GLU A 335 12.56 -8.09 4.13
CA GLU A 335 12.79 -7.82 5.56
C GLU A 335 12.04 -8.78 6.48
N PHE A 336 11.45 -9.86 5.96
CA PHE A 336 10.78 -10.86 6.80
C PHE A 336 11.79 -11.51 7.76
N GLU A 337 11.33 -11.72 8.99
CA GLU A 337 12.07 -12.46 10.02
C GLU A 337 11.22 -13.65 10.50
N PRO A 338 11.62 -14.91 10.22
CA PRO A 338 12.76 -15.31 9.38
C PRO A 338 12.56 -14.93 7.90
N LYS A 339 13.68 -14.78 7.16
CA LYS A 339 13.63 -14.47 5.72
C LYS A 339 12.88 -15.56 4.97
N LEU A 340 12.11 -15.15 3.97
CA LEU A 340 11.41 -16.08 3.09
C LEU A 340 12.46 -16.79 2.20
N PRO A 341 12.51 -18.14 2.19
CA PRO A 341 13.40 -18.89 1.30
C PRO A 341 13.13 -18.55 -0.17
N ASP A 342 14.18 -18.50 -0.99
CA ASP A 342 14.09 -18.06 -2.38
C ASP A 342 13.07 -18.86 -3.20
N GLU A 343 12.89 -20.17 -2.94
CA GLU A 343 11.90 -20.99 -3.66
C GLU A 343 10.45 -20.63 -3.33
N GLN A 344 10.21 -19.92 -2.23
CA GLN A 344 8.88 -19.52 -1.79
C GLN A 344 8.48 -18.13 -2.30
N TRP A 345 9.38 -17.42 -2.98
CA TRP A 345 9.06 -16.14 -3.60
C TRP A 345 8.05 -16.36 -4.73
N PRO A 346 6.89 -15.69 -4.70
CA PRO A 346 5.85 -15.94 -5.68
C PRO A 346 6.19 -15.31 -7.03
N LYS A 347 5.81 -15.97 -8.12
CA LYS A 347 5.78 -15.33 -9.43
C LYS A 347 4.74 -14.21 -9.46
N VAL A 348 5.08 -13.06 -10.03
CA VAL A 348 4.21 -11.88 -10.15
C VAL A 348 4.10 -11.46 -11.61
N ASP A 349 2.87 -11.27 -12.07
CA ASP A 349 2.58 -10.68 -13.37
C ASP A 349 2.24 -9.19 -13.20
N VAL A 350 2.82 -8.32 -14.02
CA VAL A 350 2.57 -6.88 -14.03
C VAL A 350 1.90 -6.53 -15.35
N PHE A 351 0.70 -5.98 -15.31
CA PHE A 351 -0.06 -5.60 -16.49
C PHE A 351 -0.05 -4.08 -16.63
N ILE A 352 0.44 -3.59 -17.77
CA ILE A 352 0.37 -2.20 -18.20
C ILE A 352 -0.75 -2.10 -19.22
N CYS A 353 -1.83 -1.41 -18.88
CA CYS A 353 -2.98 -1.25 -19.77
C CYS A 353 -2.84 0.01 -20.63
N HIS A 354 -2.87 -0.15 -21.95
CA HIS A 354 -2.74 0.95 -22.91
C HIS A 354 -3.88 0.93 -23.94
N TYR A 355 -4.28 2.10 -24.43
CA TYR A 355 -5.24 2.26 -25.53
C TYR A 355 -4.89 3.39 -26.50
N SER A 356 -4.61 4.60 -26.02
CA SER A 356 -4.36 5.76 -26.90
C SER A 356 -3.45 6.81 -26.27
N GLU A 357 -2.87 6.49 -25.11
CA GLU A 357 -1.89 7.30 -24.42
C GLU A 357 -0.58 7.36 -25.22
N PRO A 358 0.25 8.41 -25.09
CA PRO A 358 1.53 8.45 -25.79
C PRO A 358 2.39 7.20 -25.49
N ALA A 359 3.00 6.62 -26.53
CA ALA A 359 3.82 5.43 -26.42
C ALA A 359 5.01 5.67 -25.46
N GLU A 360 5.58 6.87 -25.48
CA GLU A 360 6.66 7.29 -24.56
C GLU A 360 6.26 7.15 -23.08
N GLU A 361 5.04 7.56 -22.70
CA GLU A 361 4.56 7.39 -21.32
C GLU A 361 4.47 5.90 -20.93
N THR A 362 4.10 5.05 -21.89
CA THR A 362 4.08 3.59 -21.68
C THR A 362 5.49 3.06 -21.45
N ILE A 363 6.47 3.57 -22.20
CA ILE A 363 7.88 3.20 -22.07
C ILE A 363 8.46 3.66 -20.72
N ASP A 364 8.08 4.83 -20.22
CA ASP A 364 8.45 5.28 -18.88
C ASP A 364 7.91 4.35 -17.79
N THR A 365 6.64 3.94 -17.91
CA THR A 365 6.02 2.97 -16.99
C THR A 365 6.65 1.60 -17.11
N LEU A 366 6.96 1.13 -18.32
CA LEU A 366 7.74 -0.10 -18.53
C LEU A 366 9.11 0.02 -17.86
N ALA A 367 9.80 1.16 -18.00
CA ALA A 367 11.10 1.38 -17.37
C ALA A 367 11.03 1.36 -15.84
N ALA A 368 10.00 1.94 -15.25
CA ALA A 368 9.76 1.83 -13.82
C ALA A 368 9.46 0.37 -13.39
N CYS A 369 8.72 -0.40 -14.19
CA CYS A 369 8.47 -1.83 -13.94
C CYS A 369 9.74 -2.68 -14.04
N MET A 370 10.61 -2.40 -15.02
CA MET A 370 11.90 -3.08 -15.17
C MET A 370 12.85 -2.83 -13.99
N ASN A 371 12.65 -1.73 -13.26
CA ASN A 371 13.43 -1.35 -12.08
C ASN A 371 12.81 -1.83 -10.74
N LEU A 372 11.74 -2.64 -10.79
CA LEU A 372 11.18 -3.23 -9.58
C LEU A 372 12.23 -4.11 -8.88
N GLN A 373 12.39 -3.92 -7.57
CA GLN A 373 13.29 -4.70 -6.74
C GLN A 373 12.67 -6.07 -6.47
N TYR A 374 12.73 -6.94 -7.47
CA TYR A 374 12.19 -8.29 -7.44
C TYR A 374 13.05 -9.23 -8.30
N PRO A 375 13.13 -10.54 -7.99
CA PRO A 375 13.88 -11.47 -8.83
C PRO A 375 13.38 -11.47 -10.29
N PRO A 376 14.23 -11.17 -11.29
CA PRO A 376 13.79 -10.99 -12.68
C PRO A 376 13.08 -12.22 -13.27
N HIS A 377 13.53 -13.42 -12.91
CA HIS A 377 12.93 -14.68 -13.36
C HIS A 377 11.53 -14.96 -12.79
N LEU A 378 11.13 -14.24 -11.73
CA LEU A 378 9.80 -14.33 -11.12
C LEU A 378 8.87 -13.20 -11.56
N LEU A 379 9.36 -12.26 -12.39
CA LEU A 379 8.62 -11.10 -12.83
C LEU A 379 8.28 -11.22 -14.32
N GLN A 380 6.99 -11.19 -14.66
CA GLN A 380 6.51 -11.09 -16.04
C GLN A 380 5.76 -9.77 -16.22
N ILE A 381 6.13 -8.99 -17.21
CA ILE A 381 5.53 -7.70 -17.53
C ILE A 381 4.77 -7.84 -18.85
N PHE A 382 3.47 -7.61 -18.83
CA PHE A 382 2.60 -7.62 -20.00
C PHE A 382 2.17 -6.20 -20.34
N ILE A 383 2.49 -5.75 -21.55
CA ILE A 383 1.96 -4.53 -22.15
C ILE A 383 0.71 -4.92 -22.94
N LEU A 384 -0.45 -4.48 -22.47
CA LEU A 384 -1.75 -4.84 -23.01
C LEU A 384 -2.30 -3.67 -23.82
N ASP A 385 -1.99 -3.65 -25.11
CA ASP A 385 -2.39 -2.61 -26.05
C ASP A 385 -3.77 -2.92 -26.67
N ASP A 386 -4.81 -2.27 -26.15
CA ASP A 386 -6.16 -2.34 -26.71
C ASP A 386 -6.36 -1.36 -27.89
N GLY A 387 -5.38 -0.50 -28.16
CA GLY A 387 -5.36 0.50 -29.22
C GLY A 387 -4.87 -0.03 -30.57
N TYR A 388 -3.97 -1.02 -30.54
CA TYR A 388 -3.20 -1.52 -31.68
C TYR A 388 -4.02 -1.85 -32.93
N CYS A 389 -5.13 -2.57 -32.77
CA CYS A 389 -5.94 -3.04 -33.90
C CYS A 389 -7.45 -2.86 -33.70
N LYS A 390 -8.16 -2.76 -34.83
CA LYS A 390 -9.61 -2.72 -34.92
C LYS A 390 -10.11 -4.04 -35.50
N ALA A 391 -11.23 -4.54 -34.95
CA ALA A 391 -11.91 -5.73 -35.45
C ALA A 391 -13.33 -5.35 -35.90
N LYS A 392 -13.64 -5.55 -37.18
CA LYS A 392 -14.98 -5.31 -37.75
C LYS A 392 -15.69 -6.64 -37.93
N TRP A 393 -16.80 -6.82 -37.22
CA TRP A 393 -17.64 -8.02 -37.29
C TRP A 393 -18.80 -7.80 -38.26
N THR A 394 -18.91 -8.64 -39.30
CA THR A 394 -20.02 -8.62 -40.26
C THR A 394 -20.98 -9.78 -39.99
N LYS A 395 -22.29 -9.52 -40.15
CA LYS A 395 -23.32 -10.53 -39.87
C LYS A 395 -23.19 -11.69 -40.85
N GLY A 396 -22.98 -12.90 -40.31
CA GLY A 396 -22.84 -14.13 -41.10
C GLY A 396 -21.39 -14.56 -41.38
N ASN A 397 -20.39 -13.74 -41.06
CA ASN A 397 -18.99 -14.13 -41.14
C ASN A 397 -18.49 -14.62 -39.76
N PRO A 398 -17.88 -15.82 -39.66
CA PRO A 398 -17.33 -16.33 -38.39
C PRO A 398 -16.03 -15.62 -37.95
N VAL A 399 -15.37 -14.85 -38.83
CA VAL A 399 -14.12 -14.14 -38.51
C VAL A 399 -14.25 -12.63 -38.70
N PRO A 400 -13.61 -11.81 -37.85
CA PRO A 400 -13.61 -10.36 -38.03
C PRO A 400 -12.62 -9.93 -39.10
N THR A 401 -12.90 -8.82 -39.77
CA THR A 401 -11.87 -8.11 -40.54
C THR A 401 -10.96 -7.36 -39.56
N ILE A 402 -9.67 -7.67 -39.60
CA ILE A 402 -8.66 -7.14 -38.68
C ILE A 402 -7.85 -6.09 -39.41
N GLU A 403 -7.81 -4.87 -38.87
CA GLU A 403 -7.05 -3.74 -39.42
C GLU A 403 -6.22 -3.09 -38.31
N LEU A 404 -5.00 -2.66 -38.63
CA LEU A 404 -4.23 -1.83 -37.70
C LEU A 404 -4.93 -0.48 -37.49
N ASN A 405 -4.92 0.01 -36.26
CA ASN A 405 -5.55 1.26 -35.92
C ASN A 405 -4.64 2.44 -36.22
N LYS A 406 -4.44 2.73 -37.51
CA LYS A 406 -3.51 3.77 -37.98
C LYS A 406 -3.67 5.11 -37.28
N GLY A 407 -4.91 5.58 -37.09
CA GLY A 407 -5.15 6.86 -36.42
C GLY A 407 -4.69 6.92 -34.97
N VAL A 408 -4.81 5.83 -34.21
CA VAL A 408 -4.25 5.76 -32.84
C VAL A 408 -2.74 5.66 -32.89
N ILE A 409 -2.19 4.82 -33.77
CA ILE A 409 -0.73 4.66 -33.93
C ILE A 409 -0.05 5.98 -34.35
N GLU A 410 -0.67 6.75 -35.24
CA GLU A 410 -0.17 8.06 -35.67
C GLU A 410 -0.25 9.12 -34.57
N GLN A 411 -1.27 9.05 -33.71
CA GLN A 411 -1.47 10.02 -32.63
C GLN A 411 -0.65 9.69 -31.36
N ALA A 412 -0.62 8.43 -30.97
CA ALA A 412 0.03 7.93 -29.76
C ALA A 412 1.48 7.51 -30.00
N GLY A 413 1.86 7.18 -31.23
CA GLY A 413 3.10 6.47 -31.55
C GLY A 413 2.88 4.96 -31.69
N ASP A 414 3.78 4.28 -32.41
CA ASP A 414 3.75 2.81 -32.52
C ASP A 414 4.35 2.18 -31.27
N LEU A 415 3.51 1.99 -30.24
CA LEU A 415 3.94 1.38 -28.98
C LEU A 415 4.63 0.03 -29.17
N ARG A 416 4.16 -0.79 -30.11
CA ARG A 416 4.78 -2.08 -30.39
C ARG A 416 6.21 -1.92 -30.90
N GLN A 417 6.47 -0.88 -31.69
CA GLN A 417 7.83 -0.55 -32.15
C GLN A 417 8.68 0.05 -31.02
N GLU A 418 8.12 0.93 -30.20
CA GLU A 418 8.82 1.54 -29.06
C GLU A 418 9.24 0.49 -28.01
N VAL A 419 8.37 -0.48 -27.69
CA VAL A 419 8.72 -1.59 -26.79
C VAL A 419 9.85 -2.43 -27.38
N ALA A 420 9.83 -2.67 -28.70
CA ALA A 420 10.89 -3.40 -29.37
C ALA A 420 12.22 -2.63 -29.33
N GLN A 421 12.21 -1.33 -29.59
CA GLN A 421 13.39 -0.47 -29.47
C GLN A 421 13.95 -0.50 -28.04
N TYR A 422 13.08 -0.32 -27.05
CA TYR A 422 13.45 -0.32 -25.64
C TYR A 422 14.14 -1.64 -25.20
N MET A 423 13.66 -2.77 -25.71
CA MET A 423 14.28 -4.08 -25.44
C MET A 423 15.53 -4.32 -26.28
N TYR A 424 15.56 -3.87 -27.54
CA TYR A 424 16.72 -3.96 -28.42
C TYR A 424 17.93 -3.26 -27.81
N ASP A 425 17.75 -2.03 -27.33
CA ASP A 425 18.82 -1.21 -26.73
C ASP A 425 19.46 -1.83 -25.47
N ARG A 426 18.78 -2.80 -24.85
CA ARG A 426 19.26 -3.49 -23.63
C ARG A 426 19.98 -4.79 -23.91
N VAL A 427 19.74 -5.38 -25.07
CA VAL A 427 20.11 -6.77 -25.34
C VAL A 427 21.01 -6.90 -26.56
N SER A 428 20.81 -6.06 -27.58
CA SER A 428 21.63 -6.12 -28.78
C SER A 428 23.04 -5.62 -28.50
N ASP A 429 24.04 -6.25 -29.12
CA ASP A 429 25.41 -5.75 -29.12
C ASP A 429 25.43 -4.44 -29.92
N PRO A 430 26.07 -3.36 -29.42
CA PRO A 430 26.25 -2.14 -30.20
C PRO A 430 26.92 -2.32 -31.56
N ASN A 431 27.61 -3.45 -31.78
CA ASN A 431 28.28 -3.79 -33.04
C ASN A 431 27.39 -4.59 -34.01
N ASP A 432 26.18 -5.00 -33.61
CA ASP A 432 25.24 -5.70 -34.49
C ASP A 432 24.40 -4.68 -35.28
N ASP A 433 24.56 -4.68 -36.61
CA ASP A 433 23.86 -3.78 -37.56
C ASP A 433 22.43 -4.26 -37.90
N VAL A 434 21.77 -5.01 -37.01
CA VAL A 434 20.43 -5.53 -37.27
C VAL A 434 19.39 -4.42 -37.05
N GLU A 435 18.61 -4.11 -38.10
CA GLU A 435 17.49 -3.18 -37.94
C GLU A 435 16.47 -3.69 -36.92
N VAL A 436 16.03 -2.82 -36.00
CA VAL A 436 15.11 -3.17 -34.90
C VAL A 436 13.82 -3.81 -35.38
N TYR A 437 13.30 -3.40 -36.53
CA TYR A 437 12.12 -4.01 -37.12
C TYR A 437 12.34 -5.48 -37.53
N ALA A 438 13.51 -5.80 -38.10
CA ALA A 438 13.88 -7.17 -38.45
C ALA A 438 14.11 -8.00 -37.19
N TRP A 439 14.79 -7.43 -36.18
CA TRP A 439 14.99 -8.07 -34.88
C TRP A 439 13.67 -8.35 -34.14
N ARG A 440 12.71 -7.42 -34.17
CA ARG A 440 11.38 -7.60 -33.58
C ARG A 440 10.65 -8.81 -34.17
N LYS A 441 10.77 -9.04 -35.49
CA LYS A 441 10.11 -10.18 -36.16
C LYS A 441 10.53 -11.54 -35.61
N LEU A 442 11.75 -11.66 -35.05
CA LEU A 442 12.21 -12.89 -34.39
C LEU A 442 11.44 -13.19 -33.10
N HIS A 443 10.82 -12.17 -32.50
CA HIS A 443 10.05 -12.23 -31.26
C HIS A 443 8.53 -12.19 -31.50
N SER A 444 8.11 -11.83 -32.72
CA SER A 444 6.71 -11.64 -33.07
C SER A 444 6.00 -12.94 -33.39
N SER A 445 4.79 -13.06 -32.86
CA SER A 445 3.81 -14.09 -33.22
C SER A 445 2.43 -13.46 -33.40
N ALA A 446 1.59 -14.09 -34.22
CA ALA A 446 0.22 -13.64 -34.43
C ALA A 446 -0.70 -14.86 -34.45
N ASN A 447 -1.61 -14.92 -33.48
CA ASN A 447 -2.60 -15.99 -33.38
C ASN A 447 -3.95 -15.41 -33.81
N LEU A 448 -4.17 -15.30 -35.12
CA LEU A 448 -5.35 -14.67 -35.71
C LEU A 448 -6.35 -15.71 -36.20
N PRO A 449 -7.67 -15.45 -36.09
CA PRO A 449 -8.71 -16.32 -36.62
C PRO A 449 -8.72 -16.28 -38.15
N MET A 450 -8.95 -17.44 -38.77
CA MET A 450 -9.08 -17.61 -40.22
C MET A 450 -10.34 -18.42 -40.53
N GLU A 451 -10.86 -18.38 -41.75
CA GLU A 451 -12.11 -19.07 -42.10
C GLU A 451 -12.07 -20.58 -41.81
N SER A 452 -10.93 -21.24 -42.01
CA SER A 452 -10.75 -22.66 -41.69
C SER A 452 -10.58 -22.94 -40.19
N ARG A 453 -10.21 -21.93 -39.39
CA ARG A 453 -9.97 -22.01 -37.95
C ARG A 453 -10.46 -20.73 -37.25
N PRO A 454 -11.79 -20.56 -37.08
CA PRO A 454 -12.36 -19.32 -36.58
C PRO A 454 -12.13 -19.10 -35.09
N ARG A 455 -11.86 -20.17 -34.32
CA ARG A 455 -11.52 -20.09 -32.89
C ARG A 455 -10.06 -20.47 -32.69
N VAL A 456 -9.27 -19.50 -32.25
CA VAL A 456 -7.82 -19.66 -32.06
C VAL A 456 -7.35 -19.42 -30.63
N VAL A 457 -8.27 -18.95 -29.77
CA VAL A 457 -8.04 -18.73 -28.34
C VAL A 457 -9.04 -19.51 -27.49
N ASN A 458 -8.68 -19.72 -26.22
CA ASN A 458 -9.51 -20.45 -25.27
C ASN A 458 -10.79 -19.67 -24.94
N ARG A 459 -10.65 -18.38 -24.62
CA ARG A 459 -11.74 -17.47 -24.24
C ARG A 459 -11.99 -16.45 -25.35
N ALA A 460 -12.84 -16.83 -26.30
CA ALA A 460 -13.23 -16.01 -27.45
C ALA A 460 -14.03 -14.75 -27.08
N ASP A 461 -14.61 -14.73 -25.88
CA ASP A 461 -15.29 -13.58 -25.28
C ASP A 461 -14.32 -12.47 -24.84
N CYS A 462 -13.03 -12.81 -24.63
CA CYS A 462 -12.00 -11.85 -24.22
C CYS A 462 -11.23 -11.28 -25.43
N ALA A 463 -10.94 -12.12 -26.42
CA ALA A 463 -10.34 -11.76 -27.70
C ALA A 463 -10.72 -12.78 -28.77
N ALA A 464 -10.68 -12.40 -30.03
CA ALA A 464 -10.79 -13.33 -31.15
C ALA A 464 -9.42 -13.90 -31.59
N GLY A 465 -8.34 -13.25 -31.17
CA GLY A 465 -6.95 -13.54 -31.51
C GLY A 465 -6.04 -12.45 -30.96
N SER A 466 -4.75 -12.52 -31.22
CA SER A 466 -3.80 -11.52 -30.72
C SER A 466 -2.53 -11.42 -31.57
N PHE A 467 -1.95 -10.22 -31.58
CA PHE A 467 -0.58 -9.96 -31.96
C PHE A 467 0.28 -9.94 -30.71
N ARG A 468 1.43 -10.62 -30.73
CA ARG A 468 2.24 -10.83 -29.54
C ARG A 468 3.72 -10.70 -29.85
N ASP A 469 4.46 -9.95 -29.05
CA ASP A 469 5.93 -9.96 -29.05
C ASP A 469 6.41 -10.43 -27.68
N ASP A 470 7.32 -11.40 -27.65
CA ASP A 470 7.76 -12.07 -26.44
C ASP A 470 9.28 -11.93 -26.27
N TYR A 471 9.72 -11.12 -25.30
CA TYR A 471 11.13 -10.81 -25.05
C TYR A 471 11.63 -11.50 -23.77
N ARG A 472 12.41 -12.58 -23.94
CA ARG A 472 12.93 -13.40 -22.83
C ARG A 472 14.45 -13.44 -22.86
N TYR A 473 15.06 -12.80 -21.87
CA TYR A 473 16.52 -12.74 -21.74
C TYR A 473 16.95 -12.98 -20.30
N SER A 474 18.11 -13.62 -20.14
CA SER A 474 18.69 -13.89 -18.82
C SER A 474 19.02 -12.58 -18.11
N GLY A 475 18.72 -12.50 -16.81
CA GLY A 475 18.98 -11.31 -15.98
C GLY A 475 17.95 -10.17 -16.15
N LEU A 476 17.03 -10.26 -17.09
CA LEU A 476 15.95 -9.28 -17.28
C LEU A 476 14.58 -9.88 -16.98
N PRO A 477 13.62 -9.07 -16.47
CA PRO A 477 12.22 -9.47 -16.42
C PRO A 477 11.70 -9.86 -17.80
N HIS A 478 10.79 -10.82 -17.83
CA HIS A 478 10.14 -11.23 -19.08
C HIS A 478 9.15 -10.15 -19.51
N VAL A 479 9.32 -9.57 -20.71
CA VAL A 479 8.42 -8.56 -21.26
C VAL A 479 7.61 -9.14 -22.42
N THR A 480 6.28 -8.99 -22.39
CA THR A 480 5.37 -9.42 -23.45
C THR A 480 4.48 -8.27 -23.90
N PHE A 481 4.54 -7.90 -25.18
CA PHE A 481 3.55 -7.03 -25.79
C PHE A 481 2.37 -7.85 -26.32
N VAL A 482 1.14 -7.38 -26.10
CA VAL A 482 -0.09 -8.00 -26.59
C VAL A 482 -1.02 -6.95 -27.18
N GLY A 483 -1.26 -7.04 -28.50
CA GLY A 483 -2.32 -6.32 -29.20
C GLY A 483 -3.48 -7.25 -29.52
N ARG A 484 -4.55 -7.24 -28.71
CA ARG A 484 -5.66 -8.20 -28.90
C ARG A 484 -6.59 -7.81 -30.04
N VAL A 485 -7.14 -8.81 -30.73
CA VAL A 485 -8.23 -8.67 -31.70
C VAL A 485 -9.55 -8.68 -30.94
N LYS A 486 -10.26 -7.55 -30.96
CA LYS A 486 -11.47 -7.36 -30.15
C LYS A 486 -12.63 -8.27 -30.60
N PRO A 487 -13.32 -8.95 -29.66
CA PRO A 487 -14.56 -9.65 -29.97
C PRO A 487 -15.70 -8.65 -30.20
N SER A 488 -16.86 -9.12 -30.65
CA SER A 488 -18.02 -8.26 -30.95
C SER A 488 -18.45 -7.43 -29.73
N THR A 489 -18.40 -8.01 -28.53
CA THR A 489 -18.53 -7.32 -27.25
C THR A 489 -17.20 -7.40 -26.52
N HIS A 490 -16.44 -6.30 -26.47
CA HIS A 490 -15.01 -6.35 -26.13
C HIS A 490 -14.67 -5.98 -24.68
N TYR A 491 -15.61 -5.41 -23.92
CA TYR A 491 -15.47 -5.09 -22.49
C TYR A 491 -14.26 -4.20 -22.12
N SER A 492 -13.77 -3.41 -23.07
CA SER A 492 -12.67 -2.44 -22.92
C SER A 492 -11.50 -2.99 -22.05
N LYS A 493 -11.04 -2.23 -21.05
CA LYS A 493 -9.93 -2.59 -20.15
C LYS A 493 -10.12 -3.97 -19.48
N ALA A 494 -11.31 -4.27 -18.99
CA ALA A 494 -11.58 -5.55 -18.31
C ALA A 494 -11.42 -6.76 -19.25
N GLY A 495 -11.90 -6.63 -20.49
CA GLY A 495 -11.69 -7.68 -21.49
C GLY A 495 -10.22 -7.86 -21.85
N ASN A 496 -9.43 -6.78 -21.86
CA ASN A 496 -8.01 -6.83 -22.21
C ASN A 496 -7.19 -7.56 -21.13
N ILE A 497 -7.44 -7.20 -19.86
CA ILE A 497 -6.88 -7.91 -18.70
C ILE A 497 -7.23 -9.39 -18.73
N ASN A 498 -8.49 -9.73 -19.01
CA ASN A 498 -8.91 -11.13 -19.11
C ASN A 498 -8.25 -11.86 -20.29
N ASN A 499 -7.98 -11.19 -21.41
CA ASN A 499 -7.23 -11.80 -22.50
C ASN A 499 -5.84 -12.24 -22.03
N ALA A 500 -5.14 -11.38 -21.29
CA ALA A 500 -3.84 -11.71 -20.71
C ALA A 500 -3.93 -12.94 -19.78
N CYS A 501 -4.89 -12.95 -18.87
CA CYS A 501 -5.12 -14.02 -17.90
C CYS A 501 -5.45 -15.38 -18.53
N TYR A 502 -6.30 -15.41 -19.57
CA TYR A 502 -6.88 -16.67 -20.06
C TYR A 502 -6.31 -17.15 -21.40
N ASN A 503 -5.75 -16.25 -22.21
CA ASN A 503 -5.31 -16.56 -23.56
C ASN A 503 -3.79 -16.37 -23.76
N GLU A 504 -3.15 -15.40 -23.09
CA GLU A 504 -1.74 -15.01 -23.36
C GLU A 504 -0.70 -15.62 -22.41
N GLY A 505 -1.13 -16.49 -21.49
CA GLY A 505 -0.22 -17.27 -20.65
C GLY A 505 0.29 -16.56 -19.39
N ALA A 506 -0.39 -15.50 -18.94
CA ALA A 506 -0.20 -14.96 -17.59
C ALA A 506 -0.43 -16.08 -16.56
N SER A 507 0.53 -16.26 -15.65
CA SER A 507 0.61 -17.42 -14.74
C SER A 507 1.21 -17.07 -13.38
N GLY A 508 1.38 -15.79 -13.09
CA GLY A 508 1.78 -15.28 -11.79
C GLY A 508 0.77 -15.66 -10.72
N ARG A 509 1.27 -15.94 -9.51
CA ARG A 509 0.42 -16.17 -8.33
C ARG A 509 -0.28 -14.89 -7.90
N TYR A 510 0.37 -13.75 -8.15
CA TYR A 510 -0.17 -12.43 -7.93
C TYR A 510 -0.06 -11.60 -9.20
N MET A 511 -0.97 -10.64 -9.34
CA MET A 511 -1.04 -9.72 -10.46
C MET A 511 -1.02 -8.28 -9.95
N VAL A 512 -0.23 -7.43 -10.60
CA VAL A 512 -0.26 -5.98 -10.46
C VAL A 512 -0.90 -5.41 -11.72
N ILE A 513 -1.87 -4.53 -11.57
CA ILE A 513 -2.51 -3.83 -12.69
C ILE A 513 -2.14 -2.36 -12.58
N LEU A 514 -1.51 -1.82 -13.63
CA LEU A 514 -1.10 -0.44 -13.75
C LEU A 514 -1.83 0.19 -14.93
N ASP A 515 -2.30 1.43 -14.74
CA ASP A 515 -2.61 2.31 -15.86
C ASP A 515 -1.31 2.75 -16.56
N ASN A 516 -1.44 3.24 -17.78
CA ASN A 516 -0.31 3.60 -18.62
C ASN A 516 0.66 4.62 -17.99
N ASP A 517 0.12 5.54 -17.19
CA ASP A 517 0.82 6.65 -16.54
C ASP A 517 1.25 6.33 -15.09
N MET A 518 1.04 5.10 -14.62
CA MET A 518 1.35 4.69 -13.26
C MET A 518 2.73 4.05 -13.15
N GLN A 519 3.77 4.88 -13.00
CA GLN A 519 5.13 4.43 -12.75
C GLN A 519 5.29 3.91 -11.30
N PRO A 520 5.49 2.60 -11.06
CA PRO A 520 5.60 2.07 -9.70
C PRO A 520 6.93 2.44 -9.06
N HIS A 521 6.91 2.70 -7.75
CA HIS A 521 8.14 2.80 -6.96
C HIS A 521 8.89 1.44 -6.97
N PRO A 522 10.25 1.40 -7.01
CA PRO A 522 11.01 0.15 -7.09
C PRO A 522 10.66 -0.90 -6.03
N LYS A 523 10.31 -0.47 -4.82
CA LYS A 523 9.90 -1.34 -3.70
C LYS A 523 8.42 -1.72 -3.67
N PHE A 524 7.64 -1.44 -4.71
CA PHE A 524 6.18 -1.60 -4.69
C PHE A 524 5.74 -3.03 -4.40
N ILE A 525 6.30 -4.02 -5.12
CA ILE A 525 5.97 -5.44 -4.92
C ILE A 525 6.38 -5.88 -3.51
N LEU A 526 7.59 -5.51 -3.07
CA LEU A 526 8.10 -5.83 -1.73
C LEU A 526 7.21 -5.27 -0.62
N ALA A 527 6.61 -4.09 -0.80
CA ALA A 527 5.73 -3.47 0.20
C ALA A 527 4.30 -4.03 0.22
N THR A 528 3.84 -4.59 -0.90
CA THR A 528 2.44 -5.00 -1.08
C THR A 528 2.21 -6.49 -0.90
N LEU A 529 3.13 -7.34 -1.36
CA LEU A 529 3.06 -8.79 -1.18
C LEU A 529 2.87 -9.22 0.28
N PRO A 530 3.53 -8.60 1.29
CA PRO A 530 3.36 -8.95 2.69
C PRO A 530 1.92 -8.98 3.21
N PHE A 531 1.01 -8.20 2.62
CA PHE A 531 -0.41 -8.21 3.03
C PHE A 531 -1.15 -9.51 2.68
N PHE A 532 -0.63 -10.28 1.73
CA PHE A 532 -1.17 -11.59 1.35
C PHE A 532 -0.67 -12.73 2.24
N PHE A 533 0.35 -12.47 3.08
CA PHE A 533 0.82 -13.43 4.07
C PHE A 533 0.00 -13.30 5.36
N ASP A 534 -0.24 -14.44 6.00
CA ASP A 534 -0.92 -14.48 7.29
C ASP A 534 0.05 -14.06 8.39
N SER A 535 -0.32 -13.03 9.17
CA SER A 535 0.31 -12.75 10.46
C SER A 535 -0.57 -13.32 11.57
N GLU A 536 0.05 -14.01 12.53
CA GLU A 536 -0.64 -14.55 13.71
C GLU A 536 -1.37 -13.44 14.51
N ASP A 537 -0.92 -12.19 14.38
CA ASP A 537 -1.49 -10.98 15.00
C ASP A 537 -2.79 -10.43 14.37
N ARG A 538 -3.45 -11.18 13.47
CA ARG A 538 -4.86 -10.91 13.14
C ARG A 538 -5.72 -11.35 14.34
N ALA A 539 -5.73 -10.53 15.39
CA ALA A 539 -6.52 -10.68 16.63
C ALA A 539 -8.04 -10.86 16.45
N LEU A 540 -8.52 -10.91 15.21
CA LEU A 540 -9.91 -11.13 14.81
C LEU A 540 -10.03 -12.27 13.78
N LYS A 541 -9.16 -13.30 13.81
CA LYS A 541 -9.57 -14.58 13.24
C LYS A 541 -10.73 -15.08 14.09
N ASN A 542 -11.95 -14.90 13.59
CA ASN A 542 -13.12 -15.67 13.98
C ASN A 542 -12.65 -17.14 13.97
N LYS A 543 -12.45 -17.72 15.15
CA LYS A 543 -12.15 -19.13 15.29
C LYS A 543 -13.43 -19.87 14.93
N TYR A 544 -13.63 -20.19 13.66
CA TYR A 544 -14.69 -21.10 13.26
C TYR A 544 -14.35 -22.48 13.86
N SER A 545 -15.16 -22.92 14.82
CA SER A 545 -15.03 -24.24 15.47
C SER A 545 -15.76 -25.28 14.65
N CYS A 546 -15.16 -26.46 14.47
CA CYS A 546 -15.83 -27.62 13.91
C CYS A 546 -17.06 -27.99 14.77
N CYS A 547 -18.22 -28.20 14.14
CA CYS A 547 -19.48 -28.50 14.83
C CYS A 547 -19.56 -29.95 15.34
N THR A 548 -18.57 -30.79 15.03
CA THR A 548 -18.57 -32.22 15.35
C THR A 548 -18.11 -32.45 16.78
N GLY A 549 -18.90 -33.19 17.57
CA GLY A 549 -18.58 -33.53 18.96
C GLY A 549 -17.19 -34.17 19.08
N GLY A 550 -16.31 -33.55 19.87
CA GLY A 550 -14.94 -34.03 20.12
C GLY A 550 -13.83 -33.32 19.31
N CYS A 551 -14.15 -32.43 18.37
CA CYS A 551 -13.14 -31.73 17.57
C CYS A 551 -12.82 -30.32 18.13
N ASN A 552 -11.80 -30.21 18.98
CA ASN A 552 -11.32 -28.93 19.52
C ASN A 552 -10.34 -28.18 18.58
N LYS A 553 -10.23 -28.57 17.30
CA LYS A 553 -9.28 -27.95 16.37
C LYS A 553 -9.89 -26.74 15.68
N VAL A 554 -9.22 -25.59 15.86
CA VAL A 554 -9.46 -24.34 15.12
C VAL A 554 -9.15 -24.60 13.64
N ALA A 555 -10.00 -24.15 12.74
CA ALA A 555 -9.82 -24.28 11.30
C ALA A 555 -8.44 -23.73 10.87
N ARG A 556 -7.46 -24.61 10.66
CA ARG A 556 -6.32 -24.38 9.77
C ARG A 556 -6.80 -24.74 8.37
N MET A 557 -6.65 -23.82 7.42
CA MET A 557 -6.85 -24.12 5.99
C MET A 557 -6.11 -25.44 5.69
N CYS A 558 -6.90 -26.47 5.36
CA CYS A 558 -6.52 -27.88 5.28
C CYS A 558 -5.64 -28.41 6.43
N CYS A 559 -6.28 -28.74 7.56
CA CYS A 559 -5.72 -29.66 8.55
C CYS A 559 -5.20 -30.95 7.87
N ALA A 560 -4.04 -31.47 8.30
CA ALA A 560 -3.44 -32.69 7.77
C ALA A 560 -4.42 -33.89 7.72
N SER A 561 -5.38 -33.95 8.65
CA SER A 561 -6.44 -34.97 8.64
C SER A 561 -7.40 -34.84 7.45
N CYS A 562 -7.73 -33.63 6.98
CA CYS A 562 -8.58 -33.43 5.79
C CYS A 562 -7.83 -33.80 4.50
N LYS A 563 -6.51 -33.57 4.48
CA LYS A 563 -5.62 -33.99 3.38
C LYS A 563 -5.49 -35.51 3.31
N ILE A 564 -5.40 -36.18 4.46
CA ILE A 564 -5.39 -37.65 4.56
C ILE A 564 -6.76 -38.24 4.18
N ALA A 565 -7.85 -37.53 4.44
CA ALA A 565 -9.21 -37.96 4.08
C ALA A 565 -9.61 -37.70 2.62
N GLY A 566 -8.75 -37.08 1.80
CA GLY A 566 -8.97 -36.94 0.36
C GLY A 566 -10.11 -36.00 -0.06
N VAL A 567 -10.43 -34.97 0.74
CA VAL A 567 -11.50 -34.02 0.38
C VAL A 567 -11.08 -33.16 -0.82
N PRO A 568 -11.85 -33.14 -1.93
CA PRO A 568 -11.54 -32.34 -3.11
C PRO A 568 -11.51 -30.84 -2.80
N GLU A 569 -10.47 -30.15 -3.29
CA GLU A 569 -10.16 -28.74 -2.99
C GLU A 569 -11.30 -27.77 -3.35
N GLU A 570 -12.06 -28.12 -4.38
CA GLU A 570 -13.25 -27.41 -4.87
C GLU A 570 -14.48 -27.46 -3.94
N LYS A 571 -14.48 -28.33 -2.92
CA LYS A 571 -15.53 -28.39 -1.88
C LYS A 571 -15.13 -27.72 -0.57
N ILE A 572 -13.94 -27.10 -0.53
CA ILE A 572 -13.44 -26.38 0.63
C ILE A 572 -14.00 -24.95 0.57
N SER A 573 -14.92 -24.61 1.48
CA SER A 573 -15.35 -23.22 1.66
C SER A 573 -14.23 -22.44 2.34
N TYR A 574 -13.76 -21.38 1.68
CA TYR A 574 -12.73 -20.46 2.16
C TYR A 574 -13.21 -19.56 3.30
#